data_AF-A0A8J7BZI8-F1
#
_entry.id   AF-A0A8J7BZI8-F1
#
_cell.length_a   1.000
_cell.length_b   1.000
_cell.length_c   1.000
_cell.angle_alpha   90.00
_cell.angle_beta   90.00
_cell.angle_gamma   90.00
#
_symmetry.space_group_name_H-M   'P 1'
#
loop_
_entity.id
_entity.type
_entity.pdbx_description
1 polymer ?
#
loop_
_entity_poly.entity_id
_entity_poly.type
_entity_poly.pdbx_seq_one_letter_code
_entity_poly.pdbx_strand_id
1 'polypeptide(L)' 'MKTNFTNDHNLLLKFGSKGLKYFLLALVGFAITYVISTILGGSYIFTSVLFLAGDWLLRLGILLLCLILTAIILESLR' A
#
# COMPACT_ATOMS: atom_id res chain seq x y z
N MET A 1 28.27 20.73 14.39
CA MET A 1 27.62 19.41 14.61
C MET A 1 26.45 19.33 13.64
N LYS A 2 26.49 18.42 12.67
CA LYS A 2 25.65 18.41 11.47
C LYS A 2 24.25 17.87 11.81
N THR A 3 23.21 18.69 11.67
CA THR A 3 21.82 18.33 11.97
C THR A 3 21.24 17.48 10.84
N ASN A 4 21.41 16.16 10.94
CA ASN A 4 21.01 15.21 9.90
C ASN A 4 19.52 14.79 9.99
N PHE A 5 18.79 15.16 11.04
CA PHE A 5 17.42 14.68 11.31
C PHE A 5 16.30 15.28 10.44
N THR A 6 16.50 16.44 9.79
CA THR A 6 15.44 17.08 8.99
C THR A 6 15.23 16.40 7.63
N ASN A 7 16.23 15.69 7.10
CA ASN A 7 16.13 15.04 5.78
C ASN A 7 15.46 13.66 5.85
N ASP A 8 15.70 12.92 6.94
CA ASP A 8 15.15 11.57 7.15
C ASP A 8 13.65 11.53 7.45
N HIS A 9 13.10 12.57 8.09
CA HIS A 9 11.66 12.64 8.40
C HIS A 9 10.81 12.85 7.14
N ASN A 10 11.28 13.72 6.25
CA ASN A 10 10.66 13.92 4.95
C ASN A 10 10.79 12.64 4.10
N LEU A 11 11.84 11.84 4.29
CA LEU A 11 11.99 10.55 3.63
C LEU A 11 10.95 9.52 4.09
N LEU A 12 10.66 9.40 5.40
CA LEU A 12 9.66 8.46 5.92
C LEU A 12 8.24 8.78 5.41
N LEU A 13 7.82 10.04 5.49
CA LEU A 13 6.53 10.49 4.98
C LEU A 13 6.44 10.36 3.45
N LYS A 14 7.53 10.63 2.74
CA LYS A 14 7.64 10.45 1.28
C LYS A 14 7.68 8.98 0.88
N PHE A 15 8.26 8.10 1.68
CA PHE A 15 8.24 6.65 1.48
C PHE A 15 6.85 6.08 1.72
N GLY A 16 6.17 6.50 2.80
CA GLY A 16 4.77 6.16 3.05
C GLY A 16 3.85 6.62 1.91
N SER A 17 3.99 7.87 1.47
CA SER A 17 3.20 8.43 0.35
C SER A 17 3.51 7.75 -0.99
N LYS A 18 4.79 7.45 -1.29
CA LYS A 18 5.16 6.65 -2.47
C LYS A 18 4.60 5.24 -2.36
N GLY A 19 4.72 4.61 -1.21
CA GLY A 19 4.20 3.28 -0.94
C GLY A 19 2.70 3.20 -1.16
N LEU A 20 1.94 4.19 -0.66
CA LEU A 20 0.50 4.32 -0.91
C LEU A 20 0.21 4.44 -2.41
N LYS A 21 0.95 5.28 -3.14
CA LYS A 21 0.79 5.42 -4.59
C LYS A 21 1.02 4.11 -5.34
N TYR A 22 2.09 3.39 -5.02
CA TYR A 22 2.37 2.07 -5.62
C TYR A 22 1.34 1.02 -5.21
N PHE A 23 0.83 1.08 -3.97
CA PHE A 23 -0.23 0.20 -3.49
C PHE A 23 -1.54 0.42 -4.25
N LEU A 24 -1.97 1.68 -4.43
CA LEU A 24 -3.12 1.99 -5.29
C LEU A 24 -2.90 1.50 -6.73
N LEU A 25 -1.70 1.69 -7.28
CA LEU A 25 -1.37 1.23 -8.63
C LEU A 25 -1.48 -0.30 -8.75
N ALA A 26 -0.99 -1.03 -7.74
CA ALA A 26 -1.10 -2.48 -7.66
C ALA A 26 -2.56 -2.93 -7.55
N LEU A 27 -3.38 -2.22 -6.77
CA LEU A 27 -4.81 -2.50 -6.59
C LEU A 27 -5.59 -2.28 -7.89
N VAL A 28 -5.24 -1.24 -8.66
CA VAL A 28 -5.79 -1.01 -10.00
C VAL A 28 -5.39 -2.14 -10.97
N GLY A 29 -4.11 -2.54 -10.99
CA GLY A 29 -3.65 -3.66 -11.83
C GLY A 29 -4.33 -4.98 -11.47
N PHE A 30 -4.53 -5.22 -10.17
CA PHE A 30 -5.26 -6.37 -9.66
C PHE A 30 -6.73 -6.36 -10.11
N ALA A 31 -7.41 -5.21 -10.01
CA ALA A 31 -8.78 -5.03 -10.47
C ALA A 31 -8.91 -5.27 -11.99
N ILE A 32 -7.96 -4.78 -12.80
CA ILE A 32 -7.96 -5.00 -14.24
C ILE A 32 -7.82 -6.50 -14.57
N THR A 33 -6.88 -7.19 -13.92
CA THR A 33 -6.68 -8.64 -14.12
C THR A 33 -7.92 -9.43 -13.70
N TYR A 34 -8.57 -9.03 -12.60
CA TYR A 34 -9.83 -9.62 -12.17
C TYR A 34 -10.92 -9.49 -13.23
N VAL A 35 -11.15 -8.27 -13.73
CA VAL A 35 -12.13 -8.02 -14.78
C VAL A 35 -11.84 -8.91 -15.98
N ILE A 36 -10.62 -8.92 -16.51
CA ILE A 36 -10.22 -9.77 -17.65
C ILE A 36 -10.50 -11.25 -17.39
N SER A 37 -10.16 -11.75 -16.20
CA SER A 37 -10.37 -13.16 -15.85
C SER A 37 -11.86 -13.52 -15.75
N THR A 38 -12.69 -12.59 -15.28
CA THR A 38 -14.16 -12.77 -15.25
C THR A 38 -14.75 -12.90 -16.66
N ILE A 39 -14.26 -12.12 -17.63
CA ILE A 39 -14.71 -12.19 -19.04
C ILE A 39 -14.29 -13.52 -19.68
N LEU A 40 -13.15 -14.06 -19.27
CA LEU A 40 -12.60 -15.30 -19.81
C LEU A 40 -13.24 -16.57 -19.20
N GLY A 41 -14.19 -16.43 -18.27
CA GLY A 41 -14.86 -17.55 -17.61
C GLY A 41 -14.01 -18.27 -16.54
N GLY A 42 -12.83 -17.74 -16.20
CA GLY A 42 -11.92 -18.26 -15.16
C GLY A 42 -12.28 -17.84 -13.74
N SER A 43 -13.54 -17.47 -13.51
CA SER A 43 -14.02 -16.80 -12.29
C SER A 43 -13.77 -17.62 -11.02
N TYR A 44 -13.82 -18.95 -11.09
CA TYR A 44 -13.72 -19.84 -9.93
C TYR A 44 -12.31 -19.93 -9.33
N ILE A 45 -11.28 -19.88 -10.17
CA ILE A 45 -9.89 -19.89 -9.72
C ILE A 45 -9.54 -18.50 -9.17
N PHE A 46 -10.08 -17.47 -9.82
CA PHE A 46 -9.81 -16.09 -9.47
C PHE A 46 -10.47 -15.66 -8.16
N THR A 47 -11.64 -16.18 -7.78
CA THR A 47 -12.26 -15.90 -6.47
C THR A 47 -11.40 -16.38 -5.31
N SER A 48 -10.81 -17.58 -5.40
CA SER A 48 -9.91 -18.11 -4.37
C SER A 48 -8.63 -17.27 -4.26
N VAL A 49 -8.05 -16.88 -5.40
CA VAL A 49 -6.90 -15.97 -5.45
C VAL A 49 -7.26 -14.59 -4.91
N LEU A 50 -8.47 -14.10 -5.16
CA LEU A 50 -8.93 -12.78 -4.70
C LEU A 50 -9.15 -12.73 -3.21
N PHE A 51 -9.64 -13.80 -2.59
CA PHE A 51 -9.74 -13.87 -1.13
C PHE A 51 -8.35 -13.84 -0.48
N LEU A 52 -7.40 -14.61 -1.02
CA LEU A 52 -6.03 -14.67 -0.50
C LEU A 52 -5.24 -13.37 -0.76
N ALA A 53 -5.31 -12.84 -1.98
CA ALA A 53 -4.67 -11.60 -2.37
C ALA A 53 -5.32 -10.39 -1.68
N GLY A 54 -6.64 -10.42 -1.47
CA GLY A 54 -7.39 -9.40 -0.75
C GLY A 54 -6.95 -9.30 0.71
N ASP A 55 -6.80 -10.42 1.42
CA ASP A 55 -6.27 -10.43 2.79
C ASP A 55 -4.84 -9.88 2.84
N TRP A 56 -4.00 -10.27 1.88
CA TRP A 56 -2.62 -9.80 1.80
C TRP A 56 -2.53 -8.31 1.46
N LEU A 57 -3.35 -7.82 0.54
CA LEU A 57 -3.48 -6.41 0.18
C LEU A 57 -3.97 -5.59 1.37
N LEU A 58 -5.00 -6.06 2.09
CA LEU A 58 -5.49 -5.40 3.30
C LEU A 58 -4.39 -5.29 4.35
N ARG A 59 -3.66 -6.37 4.62
CA ARG A 59 -2.52 -6.36 5.55
C ARG A 59 -1.44 -5.37 5.12
N LEU A 60 -1.05 -5.37 3.84
CA LEU A 60 -0.07 -4.43 3.31
C LEU A 60 -0.55 -2.98 3.44
N GLY A 61 -1.82 -2.72 3.14
CA GLY A 61 -2.43 -1.40 3.24
C GLY A 61 -2.46 -0.90 4.69
N ILE A 62 -2.85 -1.75 5.64
CA ILE A 62 -2.84 -1.44 7.07
C ILE A 62 -1.42 -1.15 7.55
N LEU A 63 -0.44 -1.95 7.12
CA LEU A 63 0.97 -1.74 7.50
C LEU A 63 1.52 -0.41 6.97
N LEU A 64 1.18 -0.06 5.72
CA LEU A 64 1.52 1.22 5.11
C LEU A 64 0.86 2.40 5.83
N LEU A 65 -0.44 2.30 6.13
CA LEU A 65 -1.17 3.33 6.88
C LEU A 65 -0.59 3.51 8.28
N CYS A 66 -0.21 2.42 8.95
CA CYS A 66 0.41 2.45 10.26
C CYS A 66 1.76 3.18 10.24
N LEU A 67 2.58 2.92 9.21
CA LEU A 67 3.85 3.64 8.97
C LEU A 67 3.62 5.14 8.74
N ILE A 68 2.62 5.49 7.93
CA ILE A 68 2.26 6.89 7.65
C ILE A 68 1.78 7.58 8.93
N LEU A 69 0.88 6.95 9.68
CA LEU A 69 0.33 7.51 10.92
C LEU A 69 1.41 7.70 11.97
N THR A 70 2.31 6.71 12.13
CA THR A 70 3.45 6.81 13.03
C THR A 70 4.35 7.98 12.65
N ALA A 71 4.63 8.17 11.35
CA ALA A 71 5.42 9.30 10.88
C ALA A 71 4.74 10.66 11.17
N ILE A 72 3.42 10.76 10.98
CA ILE A 72 2.66 12.00 11.26
C ILE A 72 2.65 12.30 12.77
N ILE A 73 2.42 11.31 13.63
CA ILE A 73 2.42 11.50 15.09
C ILE A 73 3.81 11.92 15.58
N LEU A 74 4.88 11.31 15.05
CA LEU A 74 6.25 11.67 15.39
C LEU A 74 6.59 13.11 14.97
N GLU A 75 6.04 13.57 13.84
CA GLU A 75 6.18 14.95 13.38
C GLU A 75 5.36 15.92 14.23
N SER A 76 4.16 15.55 14.65
CA SER A 76 3.29 16.41 15.49
C SER A 76 3.74 16.53 16.94
N LEU A 77 4.52 15.57 17.46
CA LEU A 77 5.02 15.58 18.84
C LEU A 77 6.30 16.42 18.99
N ARG A 78 6.88 16.90 17.89
CA ARG A 78 8.05 17.78 17.85
C ARG A 78 7.64 19.23 17.64
#